data_AF-A0A7G9BNW6-F1
#
_entry.id   AF-A0A7G9BNW6-F1
#
_cell.length_a   1.000
_cell.length_b   1.000
_cell.length_c   1.000
_cell.angle_alpha   90.00
_cell.angle_beta   90.00
_cell.angle_gamma   90.00
#
_symmetry.space_group_name_H-M   'P 1'
#
loop_
_entity.id
_entity.type
_entity.pdbx_description
1 polymer ?
#
loop_
_entity_poly.entity_id
_entity_poly.type
_entity_poly.pdbx_seq_one_letter_code
_entity_poly.pdbx_strand_id
1 'polypeptide(L)'
;MTRNLLIPILLIVCLSCAKEERLAENLPSQVLERMDDPNCTCDPYIDQYQWQNITVYFFGFRGPACNWVPRFVDQHGNELELSREEIDLFYEEAEFQKNVWWSCTTS
;
A
#
# COMPACT_ATOMS: atom_id res chain seq x y z
N MET A 1 -15.53 45.03 17.07
CA MET A 1 -14.75 43.89 17.60
C MET A 1 -15.02 42.67 16.73
N THR A 2 -14.07 41.73 16.65
CA THR A 2 -14.12 40.41 15.95
C THR A 2 -14.03 40.42 14.40
N ARG A 3 -12.90 40.88 13.83
CA ARG A 3 -12.63 40.74 12.39
C ARG A 3 -11.23 40.20 12.04
N ASN A 4 -10.62 39.35 12.87
CA ASN A 4 -9.29 38.77 12.58
C ASN A 4 -9.11 37.42 13.29
N LEU A 5 -10.00 36.44 13.03
CA LEU A 5 -9.87 35.10 13.65
C LEU A 5 -10.05 33.95 12.64
N LEU A 6 -9.81 34.20 11.35
CA LEU A 6 -9.92 33.19 10.30
C LEU A 6 -8.56 32.76 9.72
N ILE A 7 -7.48 33.45 10.06
CA ILE A 7 -6.13 33.18 9.53
C ILE A 7 -5.46 31.93 10.14
N PRO A 8 -5.57 31.61 11.45
CA PRO A 8 -4.84 30.47 12.01
C PRO A 8 -5.43 29.11 11.63
N ILE A 9 -6.71 29.05 11.22
CA ILE A 9 -7.39 27.80 10.84
C ILE A 9 -6.92 27.32 9.46
N LEU A 10 -6.57 28.25 8.55
CA LEU A 10 -6.11 27.90 7.21
C LEU A 10 -4.69 27.29 7.20
N LEU A 11 -3.86 27.60 8.20
CA LEU A 11 -2.48 27.08 8.30
C LEU A 11 -2.41 25.63 8.78
N ILE A 12 -3.41 25.15 9.53
CA ILE A 12 -3.44 23.77 10.04
C ILE A 12 -3.80 22.77 8.93
N VAL A 13 -4.56 23.21 7.90
CA VAL A 13 -4.94 22.38 6.74
C VAL A 13 -3.75 22.10 5.81
N CYS A 14 -2.63 22.81 5.99
CA CYS A 14 -1.39 22.63 5.22
C CYS A 14 -0.33 21.78 5.93
N LEU A 15 -0.64 21.13 7.06
CA LEU A 15 0.13 19.98 7.54
C LEU A 15 -0.15 18.79 6.60
N SER A 16 0.32 18.92 5.37
CA SER A 16 0.25 17.92 4.32
C SER A 16 1.03 16.69 4.79
N CYS A 17 0.37 15.54 4.78
CA CYS A 17 1.04 14.24 4.87
C CYS A 17 2.25 14.23 3.91
N ALA A 18 3.44 13.97 4.44
CA ALA A 18 4.57 13.58 3.61
C ALA A 18 4.51 12.06 3.44
N LYS A 19 4.47 11.59 2.20
CA LYS A 19 4.61 10.15 1.86
C LYS A 19 6.06 9.77 2.15
N GLU A 20 6.29 9.00 3.20
CA GLU A 20 7.62 8.49 3.51
C GLU A 20 7.81 7.13 2.82
N GLU A 21 8.62 7.09 1.76
CA GLU A 21 8.93 5.87 0.98
C GLU A 21 9.88 4.91 1.71
N ARG A 22 10.33 5.24 2.92
CA ARG A 22 11.47 4.60 3.60
C ARG A 22 11.27 3.13 4.01
N LEU A 23 10.07 2.58 3.95
CA LEU A 23 9.85 1.15 4.23
C LEU A 23 10.16 0.23 3.02
N ALA A 24 10.28 0.82 1.82
CA ALA A 24 10.70 0.16 0.59
C ALA A 24 12.06 -0.53 0.66
N GLU A 25 13.01 0.02 1.43
CA GLU A 25 14.41 -0.42 1.46
C GLU A 25 14.59 -1.89 1.91
N ASN A 26 13.59 -2.46 2.58
CA ASN A 26 13.65 -3.83 3.09
C ASN A 26 12.89 -4.86 2.24
N LEU A 27 12.27 -4.44 1.13
CA LEU A 27 11.64 -5.36 0.20
C LEU A 27 12.67 -5.89 -0.81
N PRO A 28 12.56 -7.17 -1.23
CA PRO A 28 13.36 -7.67 -2.33
C PRO A 28 13.18 -6.78 -3.57
N SER A 29 14.26 -6.46 -4.28
CA SER A 29 14.19 -5.58 -5.46
C SER A 29 13.23 -6.09 -6.52
N GLN A 30 13.06 -7.42 -6.61
CA GLN A 30 12.10 -8.07 -7.49
C GLN A 30 10.65 -7.71 -7.16
N VAL A 31 10.33 -7.49 -5.87
CA VAL A 31 9.00 -7.03 -5.45
C VAL A 31 8.80 -5.59 -5.90
N LEU A 32 9.84 -4.75 -5.77
CA LEU A 32 9.78 -3.32 -6.12
C LEU A 32 9.64 -3.07 -7.62
N GLU A 33 10.37 -3.81 -8.46
CA GLU A 33 10.29 -3.70 -9.92
C GLU A 33 8.90 -4.01 -10.46
N ARG A 34 8.12 -4.85 -9.75
CA ARG A 34 6.75 -5.18 -10.13
C ARG A 34 5.73 -4.13 -9.71
N MET A 35 6.13 -3.08 -8.99
CA MET A 35 5.23 -2.01 -8.53
C MET A 35 5.09 -0.87 -9.54
N ASP A 36 6.02 -0.73 -10.48
CA ASP A 36 6.03 0.36 -11.45
C ASP A 36 5.04 0.06 -12.59
N ASP A 37 3.78 0.48 -12.44
CA ASP A 37 2.83 0.53 -13.54
C ASP A 37 2.71 1.96 -14.06
N PRO A 38 3.32 2.28 -15.23
CA PRO A 38 3.31 3.62 -15.79
C PRO A 38 1.91 4.12 -16.17
N ASN A 39 0.89 3.25 -16.18
CA ASN A 39 -0.47 3.58 -16.57
C ASN A 39 -1.41 3.87 -15.39
N CYS A 40 -0.97 3.68 -14.15
CA CYS A 40 -1.81 3.91 -12.96
C CYS A 40 -1.33 5.13 -12.17
N THR A 41 -2.23 6.10 -11.97
CA THR A 41 -1.98 7.31 -11.17
C THR A 41 -2.39 7.15 -9.70
N CYS A 42 -2.94 5.99 -9.33
CA CYS A 42 -3.34 5.71 -7.95
C CYS A 42 -2.11 5.40 -7.09
N ASP A 43 -2.22 5.68 -5.79
CA ASP A 43 -1.15 5.35 -4.85
C ASP A 43 -1.07 3.82 -4.68
N PRO A 44 0.04 3.17 -5.07
CA PRO A 44 0.25 1.78 -4.75
C PRO A 44 0.51 1.61 -3.25
N TYR A 45 0.12 0.47 -2.72
CA TYR A 45 0.49 0.03 -1.38
C TYR A 45 0.88 -1.44 -1.39
N ILE A 46 1.71 -1.81 -0.42
CA ILE A 46 2.05 -3.21 -0.14
C ILE A 46 1.64 -3.53 1.27
N ASP A 47 0.90 -4.62 1.41
CA ASP A 47 0.58 -5.22 2.69
C ASP A 47 1.28 -6.57 2.79
N GLN A 48 1.82 -6.86 3.96
CA GLN A 48 2.39 -8.16 4.28
C GLN A 48 1.38 -8.96 5.08
N TYR A 49 1.18 -10.20 4.65
CA TYR A 49 0.31 -11.18 5.28
C TYR A 49 1.10 -12.44 5.62
N GLN A 50 0.61 -13.15 6.63
CA GLN A 50 0.98 -14.53 6.90
C GLN A 50 -0.17 -15.43 6.46
N TRP A 51 0.09 -16.37 5.55
CA TRP A 51 -0.93 -17.28 5.01
C TRP A 51 -0.30 -18.64 4.77
N GLN A 52 -0.92 -19.73 5.24
CA GLN A 52 -0.42 -21.11 5.06
C GLN A 52 1.07 -21.31 5.40
N ASN A 53 1.55 -20.65 6.48
CA ASN A 53 2.96 -20.65 6.90
C ASN A 53 3.97 -19.97 5.95
N ILE A 54 3.51 -19.25 4.93
CA ILE A 54 4.36 -18.41 4.08
C ILE A 54 4.05 -16.92 4.31
N THR A 55 5.03 -16.08 4.02
CA THR A 55 4.82 -14.63 3.98
C THR A 55 4.40 -14.25 2.56
N VAL A 56 3.25 -13.58 2.46
CA VAL A 56 2.70 -13.09 1.21
C VAL A 56 2.69 -11.57 1.22
N TYR A 57 3.25 -10.98 0.19
CA TYR A 57 3.11 -9.56 -0.11
C TYR A 57 1.96 -9.37 -1.10
N PHE A 58 0.96 -8.62 -0.66
CA PHE A 58 -0.14 -8.19 -1.49
C PHE A 58 0.17 -6.81 -2.06
N PHE A 59 0.10 -6.70 -3.38
CA PHE A 59 0.22 -5.43 -4.07
C PHE A 59 -1.15 -4.95 -4.54
N GLY A 60 -1.50 -3.72 -4.16
CA GLY A 60 -2.72 -3.09 -4.63
C GLY A 60 -2.63 -1.59 -4.76
N PHE A 61 -3.70 -0.99 -5.29
CA PHE A 61 -3.80 0.45 -5.48
C PHE A 61 -5.00 1.04 -4.73
N ARG A 62 -4.82 2.23 -4.16
CA ARG A 62 -5.91 2.99 -3.55
C ARG A 62 -6.45 4.01 -4.54
N GLY A 63 -7.71 3.86 -4.92
CA GLY A 63 -8.43 4.89 -5.67
C GLY A 63 -9.47 4.31 -6.63
N PRO A 64 -10.52 5.07 -6.96
CA PRO A 64 -11.63 4.61 -7.80
C PRO A 64 -11.30 4.55 -9.31
N ALA A 65 -10.06 4.88 -9.72
CA ALA A 65 -9.72 5.16 -11.12
C ALA A 65 -8.66 4.25 -11.76
N CYS A 66 -8.20 3.19 -11.09
CA CYS A 66 -7.29 2.22 -11.72
C CYS A 66 -7.97 0.89 -12.02
N ASN A 67 -7.87 0.46 -13.29
CA ASN A 67 -8.09 -0.92 -13.69
C ASN A 67 -6.80 -1.68 -13.38
N TRP A 68 -6.69 -2.23 -12.17
CA TRP A 68 -5.57 -3.05 -11.75
C TRP A 68 -6.05 -4.42 -11.30
N VAL A 69 -5.13 -5.38 -11.32
CA VAL A 69 -5.36 -6.73 -10.79
C VAL A 69 -4.45 -6.91 -9.59
N PRO A 70 -4.95 -7.41 -8.45
CA PRO A 70 -4.12 -7.69 -7.30
C PRO A 70 -3.03 -8.69 -7.65
N ARG A 71 -1.83 -8.42 -7.15
CA ARG A 71 -0.70 -9.33 -7.27
C ARG A 71 -0.30 -9.84 -5.90
N PHE A 72 -0.05 -11.14 -5.85
CA PHE A 72 0.38 -11.86 -4.66
C PHE A 72 1.80 -12.33 -4.90
N VAL A 73 2.71 -12.05 -3.97
CA VAL A 73 4.14 -12.31 -4.15
C VAL A 73 4.68 -12.97 -2.89
N ASP A 74 5.52 -13.99 -3.02
CA ASP A 74 6.16 -14.65 -1.89
C ASP A 74 7.33 -13.83 -1.30
N GLN A 75 7.94 -14.33 -0.22
CA GLN A 75 9.11 -13.70 0.38
C GLN A 75 10.36 -13.62 -0.52
N HIS A 76 10.37 -14.32 -1.66
CA HIS A 76 11.46 -14.35 -2.62
C HIS A 76 11.21 -13.46 -3.83
N GLY A 77 10.03 -12.83 -3.94
CA GLY A 77 9.66 -12.00 -5.09
C GLY A 77 8.99 -12.79 -6.23
N ASN A 78 8.65 -14.06 -6.03
CA ASN A 78 7.92 -14.83 -7.04
C ASN A 78 6.43 -14.56 -6.94
N GLU A 79 5.79 -14.39 -8.10
CA GLU A 79 4.34 -14.22 -8.19
C GLU A 79 3.64 -15.54 -7.85
N LEU A 80 2.66 -15.46 -6.95
CA LEU A 80 1.79 -16.57 -6.60
C LEU A 80 0.59 -16.54 -7.55
N GLU A 81 0.53 -17.49 -8.48
CA GLU A 81 -0.63 -17.69 -9.34
C GLU A 81 -1.75 -18.37 -8.54
N LEU A 82 -2.64 -17.57 -7.97
CA LEU A 82 -3.77 -18.06 -7.20
C LEU A 82 -5.03 -18.19 -8.08
N SER A 83 -5.74 -19.30 -7.93
CA SER A 83 -7.10 -19.47 -8.44
C SER A 83 -8.08 -18.53 -7.72
N ARG A 84 -9.30 -18.40 -8.23
CA ARG A 84 -10.32 -17.57 -7.58
C ARG A 84 -10.63 -18.08 -6.18
N GLU A 85 -10.76 -19.39 -6.03
CA GLU A 85 -11.04 -20.03 -4.75
C GLU A 85 -9.90 -19.81 -3.75
N GLU A 86 -8.65 -19.85 -4.20
CA GLU A 86 -7.48 -19.55 -3.36
C GLU A 86 -7.40 -18.08 -2.95
N ILE A 87 -7.84 -17.16 -3.82
CA ILE A 87 -7.95 -15.73 -3.48
C ILE A 87 -9.03 -15.52 -2.41
N ASP A 88 -10.18 -16.17 -2.53
CA ASP A 88 -11.25 -16.08 -1.54
C ASP A 88 -10.76 -16.62 -0.18
N LEU A 89 -10.11 -17.78 -0.18
CA LEU A 89 -9.48 -18.35 1.02
C LEU A 89 -8.38 -17.46 1.60
N PHE A 90 -7.57 -16.82 0.76
CA PHE A 90 -6.57 -15.86 1.21
C PHE A 90 -7.23 -14.72 1.99
N TYR A 91 -8.29 -14.12 1.48
CA TYR A 91 -8.96 -13.03 2.20
C TYR A 91 -9.69 -13.48 3.48
N GLU A 92 -10.07 -14.76 3.58
CA GLU A 92 -10.68 -15.34 4.78
C GLU A 92 -9.66 -15.71 5.86
N GLU A 93 -8.50 -16.25 5.46
CA GLU A 93 -7.54 -16.90 6.36
C GLU A 93 -6.26 -16.09 6.62
N ALA A 94 -5.87 -15.20 5.70
CA ALA A 94 -4.60 -14.52 5.79
C ALA A 94 -4.56 -13.53 6.95
N GLU A 95 -3.50 -13.61 7.76
CA GLU A 95 -3.30 -12.71 8.89
C GLU A 95 -2.48 -11.50 8.43
N PHE A 96 -3.12 -10.33 8.40
CA PHE A 96 -2.43 -9.07 8.13
C PHE A 96 -1.36 -8.79 9.19
N GLN A 97 -0.12 -8.58 8.74
CA GLN A 97 1.01 -8.30 9.60
C GLN A 97 1.29 -6.79 9.67
N LYS A 98 1.48 -6.17 8.51
CA LYS A 98 1.79 -4.73 8.41
C LYS A 98 1.62 -4.22 6.99
N ASN A 99 1.44 -2.91 6.87
CA ASN A 99 1.70 -2.21 5.63
C ASN A 99 3.22 -2.02 5.47
N VAL A 100 3.77 -2.47 4.34
CA VAL A 100 5.21 -2.43 4.02
C VAL A 100 5.56 -1.27 3.11
N TRP A 101 4.59 -0.79 2.33
CA TRP A 101 4.78 0.38 1.48
C TRP A 101 3.53 1.22 1.57
N TRP A 102 3.72 2.46 2.07
CA TRP A 102 2.76 3.55 2.31
C TRP A 102 2.49 3.87 3.79
N SER A 103 3.11 4.95 4.30
CA SER A 103 2.60 5.64 5.49
C SER A 103 2.58 7.14 5.28
N CYS A 104 1.44 7.76 5.60
CA CYS A 104 1.35 9.19 5.80
C CYS A 104 1.77 9.51 7.23
N THR A 105 2.93 10.14 7.43
CA THR A 105 3.29 10.71 8.73
C THR A 105 2.98 12.21 8.74
N THR A 106 2.31 12.67 9.79
CA THR A 106 2.18 14.10 10.09
C THR A 106 3.52 14.59 10.64
N SER A 107 4.16 15.53 9.96
CA SER A 107 5.39 16.21 10.41
C SER A 107 5.12 17.17 11.56
#